data_AF-A0A159Z1N2-F1
#
_entry.id   AF-A0A159Z1N2-F1
#
_cell.length_a   1.000
_cell.length_b   1.000
_cell.length_c   1.000
_cell.angle_alpha   90.00
_cell.angle_beta   90.00
_cell.angle_gamma   90.00
#
_symmetry.space_group_name_H-M   'P 1'
#
loop_
_entity.id
_entity.type
_entity.pdbx_description
1 polymer ?
#
loop_
_entity_poly.entity_id
_entity_poly.type
_entity_poly.pdbx_seq_one_letter_code
_entity_poly.pdbx_strand_id
1 'polypeptide(L)'
;MPWRRRLPRRPRRCSARGGAHRCPRAETEALILADAALARAAGWAHLLPLLATSLKPRDLRLRGADLQLACHRALVTAARPAASLAVELARRAGHLRAVAPRLRARGADQAVALFLSRDALAPAELTALMSGRAARRLCDRLVELGALRELTGRDTFRLYGL
;
A
#
# COMPACT_ATOMS: atom_id res chain seq x y z
N MET A 1 -15.27 12.78 28.94
CA MET A 1 -14.07 12.00 28.52
C MET A 1 -13.07 12.95 27.86
N PRO A 2 -12.09 13.49 28.60
CA PRO A 2 -11.21 14.54 28.09
C PRO A 2 -10.05 13.91 27.30
N TRP A 3 -10.01 14.24 26.02
CA TRP A 3 -8.90 13.92 25.13
C TRP A 3 -7.65 14.66 25.58
N ARG A 4 -6.77 13.99 26.33
CA ARG A 4 -5.42 14.50 26.60
C ARG A 4 -4.70 14.68 25.26
N ARG A 5 -4.50 15.94 24.87
CA ARG A 5 -3.61 16.38 23.79
C ARG A 5 -2.22 15.77 24.00
N ARG A 6 -1.90 14.69 23.29
CA ARG A 6 -0.49 14.37 23.00
C ARG A 6 -0.01 15.41 22.02
N LEU A 7 0.80 16.35 22.51
CA LEU A 7 1.60 17.24 21.68
C LEU A 7 2.36 16.40 20.63
N PRO A 8 2.44 16.84 19.36
CA PRO A 8 3.31 16.18 18.39
C PRO A 8 4.74 16.19 18.94
N ARG A 9 5.39 15.02 18.95
CA ARG A 9 6.80 14.89 19.27
C ARG A 9 7.56 15.87 18.38
N ARG A 10 8.29 16.84 18.98
CA ARG A 10 9.12 17.79 18.24
C ARG A 10 9.99 17.01 17.25
N PRO A 11 10.04 17.38 15.95
CA PRO A 11 10.94 16.73 15.02
C PRO A 11 12.37 16.88 15.55
N ARG A 12 13.07 15.75 15.69
CA ARG A 12 14.49 15.75 16.06
C ARG A 12 15.23 16.59 15.02
N ARG A 13 15.96 17.61 15.48
CA ARG A 13 16.75 18.50 14.64
C ARG A 13 17.66 17.65 13.75
N CYS A 14 17.51 17.83 12.43
CA CYS A 14 18.44 17.29 11.47
C CYS A 14 19.84 17.87 11.82
N SER A 15 20.88 17.03 11.77
CA SER A 15 22.24 17.36 12.19
C SER A 15 22.92 18.24 11.12
N ALA A 16 23.43 19.40 11.51
CA ALA A 16 24.18 20.30 10.63
C ALA A 16 25.69 20.12 10.87
N ARG A 17 26.35 19.36 9.99
CA ARG A 17 27.80 19.47 9.76
C ARG A 17 28.04 19.33 8.25
N GLY A 18 28.47 20.42 7.61
CA GLY A 18 29.10 20.50 6.28
C GLY A 18 28.43 19.75 5.13
N GLY A 19 27.48 20.39 4.44
CA GLY A 19 26.83 19.86 3.23
C GLY A 19 25.32 20.03 3.27
N ALA A 20 24.69 20.33 2.12
CA ALA A 20 23.27 20.66 1.99
C ALA A 20 22.37 19.75 2.87
N HIS A 21 21.66 20.37 3.81
CA HIS A 21 20.89 19.70 4.85
C HIS A 21 19.78 18.83 4.23
N ARG A 22 20.00 17.52 4.16
CA ARG A 22 18.94 16.57 3.81
C ARG A 22 18.22 16.17 5.09
N CYS A 23 16.90 16.30 5.07
CA CYS A 23 16.05 15.83 6.15
C CYS A 23 15.07 14.81 5.55
N PRO A 24 15.48 13.53 5.35
CA PRO A 24 14.72 12.53 4.59
C PRO A 24 13.30 12.31 5.08
N ARG A 25 13.07 12.51 6.39
CA ARG A 25 11.72 12.46 6.99
C ARG A 25 10.82 13.57 6.47
N ALA A 26 11.33 14.80 6.41
CA ALA A 26 10.58 15.94 5.88
C ALA A 26 10.31 15.78 4.37
N GLU A 27 11.26 15.21 3.62
CA GLU A 27 11.07 14.89 2.20
C GLU A 27 9.97 13.83 2.00
N THR A 28 9.96 12.78 2.83
CA THR A 28 8.92 11.74 2.80
C THR A 28 7.54 12.32 3.13
N GLU A 29 7.44 13.14 4.18
CA GLU A 29 6.21 13.82 4.57
C GLU A 29 5.69 14.74 3.45
N ALA A 30 6.58 15.51 2.81
CA ALA A 30 6.23 16.38 1.69
C ALA A 30 5.71 15.58 0.49
N LEU A 31 6.31 14.44 0.17
CA LEU A 31 5.85 13.56 -0.91
C LEU A 31 4.46 12.96 -0.62
N ILE A 32 4.23 12.49 0.62
CA ILE A 32 2.90 12.00 1.05
C ILE A 32 1.86 13.12 0.92
N LEU A 33 2.18 14.33 1.37
CA LEU A 33 1.28 15.48 1.24
C LEU A 33 1.03 15.89 -0.22
N ALA A 34 2.04 15.76 -1.09
CA ALA A 34 1.90 16.03 -2.51
C ALA A 34 0.93 15.03 -3.17
N ASP A 35 1.06 13.74 -2.89
CA ASP A 35 0.11 12.72 -3.36
C ASP A 35 -1.29 12.89 -2.75
N ALA A 36 -1.40 13.33 -1.49
CA ALA A 36 -2.68 13.67 -0.89
C ALA A 36 -3.35 14.88 -1.57
N ALA A 37 -2.56 15.91 -1.91
CA ALA A 37 -3.04 17.08 -2.63
C ALA A 37 -3.49 16.73 -4.05
N LEU A 38 -2.74 15.85 -4.73
CA LEU A 38 -3.10 15.29 -6.03
C LEU A 38 -4.42 14.51 -5.96
N ALA A 39 -4.55 13.59 -5.01
CA ALA A 39 -5.76 12.79 -4.81
C ALA A 39 -6.98 13.70 -4.56
N ARG A 40 -6.83 14.74 -3.73
CA ARG A 40 -7.88 15.72 -3.48
C ARG A 40 -8.26 16.51 -4.74
N ALA A 41 -7.27 16.96 -5.52
CA ALA A 41 -7.52 17.70 -6.75
C ALA A 41 -8.20 16.83 -7.84
N ALA A 42 -7.90 15.53 -7.85
CA ALA A 42 -8.48 14.57 -8.77
C ALA A 42 -9.80 13.93 -8.28
N GLY A 43 -10.27 14.29 -7.08
CA GLY A 43 -11.50 13.73 -6.50
C GLY A 43 -11.41 12.26 -6.11
N TRP A 44 -10.21 11.74 -5.84
CA TRP A 44 -10.02 10.34 -5.48
C TRP A 44 -10.31 10.08 -4.00
N ALA A 45 -11.03 9.00 -3.72
CA ALA A 45 -11.33 8.56 -2.35
C ALA A 45 -10.10 8.03 -1.59
N HIS A 46 -9.06 7.60 -2.32
CA HIS A 46 -7.86 7.00 -1.77
C HIS A 46 -6.60 7.69 -2.32
N LEU A 47 -5.58 7.76 -1.46
CA LEU A 47 -4.26 8.28 -1.84
C LEU A 47 -3.54 7.23 -2.70
N LEU A 48 -3.02 7.67 -3.85
CA LEU A 48 -2.16 6.86 -4.71
C LEU A 48 -0.76 7.50 -4.75
N PRO A 49 0.32 6.75 -4.43
CA PRO A 49 1.67 7.30 -4.34
C PRO A 49 2.29 7.47 -5.74
N LEU A 50 1.81 8.42 -6.54
CA LEU A 50 2.29 8.64 -7.92
C LEU A 50 3.53 9.53 -7.94
N LEU A 51 3.52 10.61 -7.18
CA LEU A 51 4.65 11.53 -7.05
C LEU A 51 5.74 10.92 -6.17
N ALA A 52 5.37 10.31 -5.04
CA ALA A 52 6.33 9.69 -4.13
C ALA A 52 7.16 8.57 -4.78
N THR A 53 6.60 7.85 -5.74
CA THR A 53 7.29 6.74 -6.43
C THR A 53 8.09 7.17 -7.66
N SER A 54 7.80 8.34 -8.22
CA SER A 54 8.34 8.74 -9.53
C SER A 54 9.20 10.01 -9.51
N LEU A 55 9.08 10.86 -8.48
CA LEU A 55 10.00 11.98 -8.29
C LEU A 55 11.36 11.49 -7.82
N LYS A 56 12.43 12.06 -8.40
CA LYS A 56 13.79 11.74 -8.00
C LYS A 56 14.22 12.66 -6.86
N PRO A 57 15.13 12.24 -5.97
CA PRO A 57 15.60 13.08 -4.86
C PRO A 57 16.20 14.44 -5.28
N ARG A 58 16.69 14.55 -6.52
CA ARG A 58 17.18 15.81 -7.08
C ARG A 58 16.05 16.78 -7.45
N ASP A 59 14.90 16.26 -7.84
CA ASP A 59 13.75 17.05 -8.30
C ASP A 59 13.14 17.82 -7.12
N LEU A 60 13.26 17.29 -5.90
CA LEU A 60 12.85 17.94 -4.64
C LEU A 60 13.59 19.25 -4.35
N ARG A 61 14.71 19.50 -5.04
CA ARG A 61 15.49 20.74 -4.91
C ARG A 61 15.03 21.83 -5.87
N LEU A 62 14.25 21.46 -6.89
CA LEU A 62 13.72 22.40 -7.87
C LEU A 62 12.67 23.32 -7.22
N ARG A 63 12.43 24.47 -7.85
CA ARG A 63 11.47 25.48 -7.42
C ARG A 63 10.68 25.99 -8.61
N GLY A 64 9.52 26.59 -8.34
CA GLY A 64 8.69 27.23 -9.37
C GLY A 64 8.37 26.31 -10.56
N ALA A 65 8.55 26.84 -11.77
CA ALA A 65 8.24 26.15 -13.02
C ALA A 65 9.00 24.83 -13.21
N ASP A 66 10.26 24.75 -12.78
CA ASP A 66 11.07 23.54 -12.91
C ASP A 66 10.53 22.40 -12.06
N LEU A 67 10.10 22.71 -10.82
CA LEU A 67 9.47 21.72 -9.95
C LEU A 67 8.12 21.27 -10.52
N GLN A 68 7.33 22.20 -11.04
CA GLN A 68 6.05 21.87 -11.69
C GLN A 68 6.25 20.93 -12.88
N LEU A 69 7.21 21.22 -13.76
CA LEU A 69 7.54 20.36 -14.89
C LEU A 69 8.03 18.98 -14.44
N ALA A 70 8.85 18.90 -13.38
CA ALA A 70 9.28 17.64 -12.80
C ALA A 70 8.10 16.81 -12.27
N CYS A 71 7.16 17.44 -11.57
CA CYS A 71 5.93 16.79 -11.12
C CYS A 71 5.10 16.25 -12.29
N HIS A 72 4.89 17.03 -13.36
CA HIS A 72 4.15 16.56 -14.54
C HIS A 72 4.81 15.34 -15.19
N ARG A 73 6.14 15.35 -15.34
CA ARG A 73 6.90 14.21 -15.89
C ARG A 73 6.81 12.99 -14.97
N ALA A 74 6.89 13.18 -13.66
CA ALA A 74 6.74 12.11 -12.68
C ALA A 74 5.35 11.46 -12.79
N LEU A 75 4.28 12.25 -12.90
CA LEU A 75 2.92 11.74 -13.08
C LEU A 75 2.76 10.92 -14.36
N VAL A 76 3.25 11.42 -15.50
CA VAL A 76 3.20 10.68 -16.78
C VAL A 76 3.96 9.36 -16.67
N THR A 77 5.11 9.35 -15.99
CA THR A 77 5.91 8.15 -15.76
C THR A 77 5.19 7.14 -14.86
N ALA A 78 4.53 7.62 -13.79
CA ALA A 78 3.81 6.80 -12.82
C ALA A 78 2.52 6.19 -13.37
N ALA A 79 1.84 6.92 -14.28
CA ALA A 79 0.47 6.61 -14.69
C ALA A 79 0.34 5.23 -15.34
N ARG A 80 1.24 4.88 -16.27
CA ARG A 80 1.15 3.60 -17.01
C ARG A 80 1.37 2.38 -16.11
N PRO A 81 2.45 2.29 -15.29
CA PRO A 81 2.59 1.21 -14.33
C PRO A 81 1.43 1.10 -13.34
N ALA A 82 0.92 2.24 -12.84
CA ALA A 82 -0.20 2.26 -11.92
C ALA A 82 -1.49 1.72 -12.56
N ALA A 83 -1.79 2.13 -13.80
CA ALA A 83 -2.95 1.62 -14.53
C ALA A 83 -2.84 0.11 -14.81
N SER A 84 -1.67 -0.36 -15.23
CA SER A 84 -1.42 -1.80 -15.43
C SER A 84 -1.61 -2.59 -14.13
N LEU A 85 -1.11 -2.08 -13.01
CA LEU A 85 -1.29 -2.70 -11.70
C LEU A 85 -2.77 -2.73 -11.29
N ALA A 86 -3.52 -1.65 -11.53
CA ALA A 86 -4.95 -1.60 -11.23
C ALA A 86 -5.75 -2.63 -12.03
N VAL A 87 -5.45 -2.79 -13.32
CA VAL A 87 -6.09 -3.82 -14.17
C VAL A 87 -5.77 -5.23 -13.66
N GLU A 88 -4.52 -5.49 -13.31
CA GLU A 88 -4.11 -6.80 -12.78
C GLU A 88 -4.78 -7.11 -11.43
N LEU A 89 -4.83 -6.13 -10.52
CA LEU A 89 -5.51 -6.28 -9.23
C LEU A 89 -7.02 -6.47 -9.40
N ALA A 90 -7.66 -5.75 -10.32
CA ALA A 90 -9.09 -5.93 -10.62
C ALA A 90 -9.38 -7.35 -11.13
N ARG A 91 -8.53 -7.86 -12.03
CA ARG A 91 -8.63 -9.23 -12.56
C ARG A 91 -8.47 -10.27 -11.44
N ARG A 92 -7.47 -10.11 -10.57
CA ARG A 92 -7.22 -11.01 -9.44
C ARG A 92 -8.33 -10.96 -8.40
N ALA A 93 -8.84 -9.77 -8.08
CA ALA A 93 -10.00 -9.61 -7.21
C ALA A 93 -11.26 -10.29 -7.80
N GLY A 94 -11.46 -10.19 -9.11
CA GLY A 94 -12.51 -10.94 -9.81
C GLY A 94 -12.35 -12.45 -9.69
N HIS A 95 -11.13 -12.96 -9.88
CA HIS A 95 -10.84 -14.39 -9.71
C HIS A 95 -11.05 -14.87 -8.26
N LEU A 96 -10.60 -14.09 -7.27
CA LEU A 96 -10.83 -14.40 -5.85
C LEU A 96 -12.33 -14.51 -5.53
N ARG A 97 -13.15 -13.59 -6.05
CA ARG A 97 -14.62 -13.66 -5.89
C ARG A 97 -15.21 -14.89 -6.59
N ALA A 98 -14.72 -15.24 -7.77
CA ALA A 98 -15.19 -16.41 -8.52
C ALA A 98 -14.87 -17.75 -7.82
N VAL A 99 -13.75 -17.84 -7.10
CA VAL A 99 -13.41 -19.06 -6.34
C VAL A 99 -14.06 -19.14 -4.96
N ALA A 100 -14.59 -18.03 -4.43
CA ALA A 100 -15.18 -17.98 -3.10
C ALA A 100 -16.24 -19.08 -2.83
N PRO A 101 -17.17 -19.40 -3.76
CA PRO A 101 -18.15 -20.48 -3.55
C PRO A 101 -17.54 -21.88 -3.41
N ARG A 102 -16.27 -22.07 -3.82
CA ARG A 102 -15.55 -23.35 -3.70
C ARG A 102 -14.97 -23.56 -2.30
N LEU A 103 -15.00 -22.54 -1.44
CA LEU A 103 -14.45 -22.56 -0.10
C LEU A 103 -15.51 -23.06 0.88
N ARG A 104 -15.31 -24.25 1.45
CA ARG A 104 -16.23 -24.86 2.41
C ARG A 104 -15.92 -24.52 3.88
N ALA A 105 -14.92 -23.67 4.13
CA ALA A 105 -14.51 -23.33 5.48
C ALA A 105 -15.47 -22.31 6.11
N ARG A 106 -15.85 -22.53 7.37
CA ARG A 106 -16.58 -21.53 8.16
C ARG A 106 -15.73 -20.25 8.24
N GLY A 107 -16.34 -19.10 7.91
CA GLY A 107 -15.65 -17.80 7.88
C GLY A 107 -14.88 -17.51 6.59
N ALA A 108 -14.98 -18.35 5.56
CA ALA A 108 -14.30 -18.12 4.28
C ALA A 108 -14.72 -16.81 3.61
N ASP A 109 -16.02 -16.47 3.59
CA ASP A 109 -16.50 -15.23 2.98
C ASP A 109 -15.92 -13.98 3.64
N GLN A 110 -15.81 -14.00 4.97
CA GLN A 110 -15.22 -12.93 5.76
C GLN A 110 -13.71 -12.82 5.50
N ALA A 111 -13.02 -13.96 5.35
CA ALA A 111 -11.62 -13.97 4.96
C ALA A 111 -11.41 -13.42 3.54
N VAL A 112 -12.27 -13.77 2.58
CA VAL A 112 -12.25 -13.22 1.21
C VAL A 112 -12.46 -11.71 1.25
N ALA A 113 -13.42 -11.22 2.04
CA ALA A 113 -13.64 -9.78 2.22
C ALA A 113 -12.40 -9.07 2.79
N LEU A 114 -11.70 -9.70 3.75
CA LEU A 114 -10.45 -9.16 4.28
C LEU A 114 -9.36 -9.08 3.21
N PHE A 115 -9.15 -10.12 2.40
CA PHE A 115 -8.19 -10.11 1.30
C PHE A 115 -8.51 -9.08 0.20
N LEU A 116 -9.78 -8.75 -0.01
CA LEU A 116 -10.19 -7.68 -0.94
C LEU A 116 -9.99 -6.26 -0.36
N SER A 117 -9.74 -6.15 0.94
CA SER A 117 -9.63 -4.86 1.66
C SER A 117 -8.20 -4.50 2.08
N ARG A 118 -7.25 -5.44 1.97
CA ARG A 118 -5.87 -5.29 2.45
C ARG A 118 -4.90 -5.85 1.43
N ASP A 119 -3.77 -5.18 1.28
CA ASP A 119 -2.74 -5.56 0.29
C ASP A 119 -2.09 -6.91 0.61
N ALA A 120 -1.89 -7.20 1.90
CA ALA A 120 -1.29 -8.44 2.39
C ALA A 120 -1.85 -8.83 3.75
N LEU A 121 -1.98 -10.14 3.99
CA LEU A 121 -2.48 -10.72 5.23
C LEU A 121 -1.66 -11.95 5.64
N ALA A 122 -1.36 -12.06 6.92
CA ALA A 122 -0.87 -13.29 7.53
C ALA A 122 -2.04 -14.21 7.92
N PRO A 123 -1.88 -15.55 7.90
CA PRO A 123 -2.91 -16.46 8.40
C PRO A 123 -3.31 -16.19 9.86
N ALA A 124 -2.40 -15.63 10.67
CA ALA A 124 -2.68 -15.25 12.05
C ALA A 124 -3.77 -14.18 12.17
N GLU A 125 -3.93 -13.30 11.17
CA GLU A 125 -4.96 -12.26 11.16
C GLU A 125 -6.36 -12.81 10.91
N LEU A 126 -6.48 -14.05 10.42
CA LEU A 126 -7.76 -14.74 10.20
C LEU A 126 -8.20 -15.56 11.42
N THR A 127 -7.44 -15.56 12.51
CA THR A 127 -7.71 -16.40 13.68
C THR A 127 -8.97 -16.01 14.45
N ALA A 128 -9.45 -14.78 14.28
CA ALA A 128 -10.75 -14.36 14.79
C ALA A 128 -11.93 -15.04 14.06
N LEU A 129 -11.70 -15.55 12.85
CA LEU A 129 -12.73 -16.17 11.99
C LEU A 129 -12.70 -17.70 12.04
N MET A 130 -11.51 -18.28 12.27
CA MET A 130 -11.28 -19.73 12.23
C MET A 130 -10.01 -20.12 12.99
N SER A 131 -9.79 -21.42 13.22
CA SER A 131 -8.56 -21.87 13.89
C SER A 131 -7.30 -21.53 13.07
N GLY A 132 -6.15 -21.37 13.73
CA GLY A 132 -4.90 -21.08 13.03
C GLY A 132 -4.48 -22.15 12.02
N ARG A 133 -4.91 -23.41 12.19
CA ARG A 133 -4.70 -24.47 11.20
C ARG A 133 -5.61 -24.28 9.98
N ALA A 134 -6.88 -23.94 10.21
CA ALA A 134 -7.84 -23.68 9.14
C ALA A 134 -7.43 -22.45 8.30
N ALA A 135 -6.96 -21.38 8.95
CA ALA A 135 -6.47 -20.18 8.28
C ALA A 135 -5.30 -20.48 7.33
N ARG A 136 -4.31 -21.26 7.78
CA ARG A 136 -3.17 -21.66 6.93
C ARG A 136 -3.63 -22.48 5.72
N ARG A 137 -4.45 -23.51 5.96
CA ARG A 137 -5.01 -24.36 4.89
C ARG A 137 -5.86 -23.56 3.89
N LEU A 138 -6.59 -22.55 4.37
CA LEU A 138 -7.36 -21.66 3.50
C LEU A 138 -6.45 -20.86 2.58
N CYS A 139 -5.39 -20.24 3.12
CA CYS A 139 -4.41 -19.51 2.31
C CYS A 139 -3.72 -20.42 1.29
N ASP A 140 -3.25 -21.60 1.72
CA ASP A 140 -2.60 -22.57 0.83
C ASP A 140 -3.56 -22.99 -0.30
N ARG A 141 -4.83 -23.25 0.02
CA ARG A 141 -5.84 -23.60 -0.97
C ARG A 141 -6.13 -22.45 -1.95
N LEU A 142 -6.17 -21.21 -1.48
CA LEU A 142 -6.36 -20.05 -2.34
C LEU A 142 -5.17 -19.82 -3.29
N VAL A 143 -3.95 -20.13 -2.84
CA VAL A 143 -2.76 -20.13 -3.71
C VAL A 143 -2.84 -21.25 -4.76
N GLU A 144 -3.22 -22.46 -4.35
CA GLU A 144 -3.41 -23.61 -5.26
C GLU A 144 -4.47 -23.32 -6.34
N LEU A 145 -5.53 -22.60 -5.98
CA LEU A 145 -6.58 -22.14 -6.90
C LEU A 145 -6.16 -20.93 -7.75
N GLY A 146 -4.94 -20.41 -7.57
CA GLY A 146 -4.42 -19.23 -8.28
C GLY A 146 -5.07 -17.90 -7.87
N ALA A 147 -5.82 -17.87 -6.76
CA ALA A 147 -6.57 -16.71 -6.29
C ALA A 147 -5.75 -15.76 -5.42
N LEU A 148 -4.70 -16.27 -4.77
CA LEU A 148 -3.73 -15.47 -4.01
C LEU A 148 -2.30 -15.84 -4.39
N ARG A 149 -1.37 -14.97 -4.02
CA ARG A 149 0.09 -15.22 -4.04
C ARG A 149 0.63 -15.26 -2.62
N GLU A 150 1.61 -16.12 -2.42
CA GLU A 150 2.52 -16.01 -1.28
C GLU A 150 3.57 -14.93 -1.61
N LEU A 151 3.80 -13.99 -0.69
CA LEU A 151 4.56 -12.76 -0.95
C LEU A 151 5.95 -12.73 -0.30
N THR A 152 6.25 -13.66 0.60
CA THR A 152 7.47 -13.61 1.43
C THR A 152 8.59 -14.53 0.95
N GLY A 153 8.27 -15.57 0.19
CA GLY A 153 9.20 -16.59 -0.28
C GLY A 153 9.81 -17.44 0.86
N ARG A 154 9.13 -17.53 2.01
CA ARG A 154 9.64 -18.22 3.22
C ARG A 154 8.71 -19.32 3.68
N ASP A 155 9.26 -20.30 4.40
CA ASP A 155 8.47 -21.40 4.98
C ASP A 155 7.70 -21.00 6.25
N THR A 156 8.13 -19.93 6.92
CA THR A 156 7.48 -19.39 8.12
C THR A 156 7.13 -17.92 7.93
N PHE A 157 6.11 -17.45 8.67
CA PHE A 157 5.61 -16.06 8.62
C PHE A 157 5.17 -15.58 7.22
N ARG A 158 4.47 -16.46 6.49
CA ARG A 158 3.96 -16.16 5.14
C ARG A 158 2.90 -15.06 5.15
N LEU A 159 3.04 -14.15 4.19
CA LEU A 159 2.03 -13.16 3.84
C LEU A 159 1.41 -13.55 2.51
N TYR A 160 0.09 -13.37 2.42
CA TYR A 160 -0.69 -13.66 1.24
C TYR A 160 -1.40 -12.40 0.77
N GLY A 161 -1.51 -12.22 -0.54
CA GLY A 161 -2.23 -11.10 -1.14
C GLY A 161 -2.67 -11.45 -2.56
N LEU A 162 -3.38 -10.52 -3.20
CA LEU A 162 -3.70 -10.64 -4.63
C LEU A 162 -2.41 -10.63 -5.43
#